data_AF-A0A6N6VW27-F1
#
_entry.id   AF-A0A6N6VW27-F1
#
_cell.length_a   1.000
_cell.length_b   1.000
_cell.length_c   1.000
_cell.angle_alpha   90.00
_cell.angle_beta   90.00
_cell.angle_gamma   90.00
#
_symmetry.space_group_name_H-M   'P 1'
#
loop_
_entity.id
_entity.type
_entity.pdbx_description
1 polymer ?
#
loop_
_entity_poly.entity_id
_entity_poly.type
_entity_poly.pdbx_seq_one_letter_code
_entity_poly.pdbx_strand_id
1 'polypeptide(L)'
;MLTSTEFKVNLYCIGFILPLLIISLFLIRFKIINNIEKRYNIKLGKPLFIPAQFAALAKCFNVADYITYLYLIKIGLLKFRERIYNKPLLYEINYTLKDESKFNIMVCILFSITHRINIAAFIFLAYITGTIQEAYLLFIKSLYFTNFILLYISLSFLLIYLIITPIIKIKILKKLESEYNIIIKNSFNFIYNRYFYVSNHIKDLYLSEKNIFKLKKGNYILKSELTEIQYSIKNESKFNIYICIIHSYSVRLFAIFIFIFIFAISVTLDIAYIFGDK
;
A
#
# COMPACT_ATOMS: atom_id res chain seq x y z
N MET A 1 21.99 -27.59 5.54
CA MET A 1 22.04 -27.51 7.01
C MET A 1 23.50 -27.24 7.39
N LEU A 2 23.82 -26.09 7.99
CA LEU A 2 25.21 -25.79 8.38
C LEU A 2 25.68 -26.80 9.42
N THR A 3 26.97 -27.14 9.38
CA THR A 3 27.58 -27.86 10.49
C THR A 3 27.54 -26.97 11.75
N SER A 4 27.45 -27.58 12.93
CA SER A 4 27.35 -26.83 14.20
C SER A 4 28.51 -25.86 14.42
N THR A 5 29.66 -26.12 13.81
CA THR A 5 30.87 -25.29 13.78
C THR A 5 30.73 -24.05 12.91
N GLU A 6 30.19 -24.15 11.68
CA GLU A 6 30.00 -22.99 10.79
C GLU A 6 28.96 -22.01 11.33
N PHE A 7 27.89 -22.54 11.95
CA PHE A 7 26.88 -21.71 12.60
C PHE A 7 27.44 -20.94 13.80
N LYS A 8 28.29 -21.58 14.62
CA LYS A 8 28.98 -20.93 15.74
C LYS A 8 29.91 -19.81 15.26
N VAL A 9 30.72 -20.05 14.23
CA VAL A 9 31.64 -19.04 13.67
C VAL A 9 30.87 -17.82 13.15
N ASN A 10 29.77 -18.03 12.41
CA ASN A 10 28.93 -16.93 11.91
C ASN A 10 28.27 -16.12 13.05
N LEU A 11 27.82 -16.79 14.11
CA LEU A 11 27.29 -16.14 15.32
C LEU A 11 28.36 -15.31 16.04
N TYR A 12 29.60 -15.81 16.14
CA TYR A 12 30.71 -15.06 16.73
C TYR A 12 31.11 -13.83 15.89
N CYS A 13 31.13 -13.95 14.56
CA CYS A 13 31.38 -12.81 13.67
C CYS A 13 30.31 -11.72 13.84
N ILE A 14 29.03 -12.08 13.91
CA ILE A 14 27.95 -11.11 14.18
C ILE A 14 28.08 -10.51 15.57
N GLY A 15 28.41 -11.33 16.58
CA GLY A 15 28.63 -10.90 17.96
C GLY A 15 29.76 -9.87 18.09
N PHE A 16 30.76 -9.89 17.21
CA PHE A 16 31.86 -8.91 17.20
C PHE A 16 31.54 -7.64 16.38
N ILE A 17 30.81 -7.78 15.28
CA ILE A 17 30.48 -6.67 14.37
C ILE A 17 29.34 -5.80 14.93
N LEU A 18 28.40 -6.41 15.67
CA LEU A 18 27.24 -5.71 16.22
C LEU A 18 27.60 -4.62 17.26
N PRO A 19 28.52 -4.84 18.24
CA PRO A 19 28.99 -3.80 19.15
C PRO A 19 29.64 -2.63 18.42
N LEU A 20 30.45 -2.89 17.39
CA LEU A 20 31.07 -1.84 16.58
C LEU A 20 30.03 -0.98 15.86
N LEU A 21 28.96 -1.59 15.34
CA LEU A 21 27.83 -0.87 14.75
C LEU A 21 27.12 0.02 15.79
N ILE A 22 26.86 -0.51 16.98
CA ILE A 22 26.17 0.22 18.05
C ILE A 22 27.00 1.44 18.50
N ILE A 23 28.29 1.25 18.75
CA ILE A 23 29.19 2.32 19.18
C ILE A 23 29.30 3.41 18.10
N SER A 24 29.51 3.02 16.85
CA SER A 24 29.63 3.97 15.73
C SER A 24 28.32 4.72 15.47
N LEU A 25 27.16 4.05 15.62
CA LEU A 25 25.84 4.70 15.55
C LEU A 25 25.71 5.80 16.61
N PHE A 26 26.09 5.51 17.87
CA PHE A 26 26.04 6.50 18.94
C PHE A 26 26.96 7.69 18.69
N LEU A 27 28.17 7.45 18.18
CA LEU A 27 29.10 8.51 17.80
C LEU A 27 28.56 9.39 16.68
N ILE A 28 27.95 8.81 15.65
CA ILE A 28 27.30 9.58 14.58
C ILE A 28 26.17 10.43 15.15
N ARG A 29 25.30 9.81 15.95
CA ARG A 29 24.11 10.46 16.51
C ARG A 29 24.44 11.63 17.41
N PHE A 30 25.36 11.43 18.36
CA PHE A 30 25.59 12.41 19.44
C PHE A 30 26.77 13.33 19.20
N LYS A 31 27.75 12.96 18.35
CA LYS A 31 28.92 13.78 18.08
C LYS A 31 28.86 14.40 16.69
N ILE A 32 28.75 13.60 15.65
CA ILE A 32 28.87 14.07 14.27
C ILE A 32 27.68 14.96 13.89
N ILE A 33 26.46 14.45 14.07
CA ILE A 33 25.24 15.20 13.75
C ILE A 33 25.16 16.49 14.57
N ASN A 34 25.39 16.40 15.89
CA ASN A 34 25.35 17.58 16.76
C ASN A 34 26.41 18.63 16.38
N ASN A 35 27.61 18.22 15.96
CA ASN A 35 28.64 19.15 15.50
C ASN A 35 28.24 19.86 14.20
N ILE A 36 27.62 19.12 13.26
CA ILE A 36 27.11 19.70 12.01
C ILE A 36 25.98 20.68 12.30
N GLU A 37 25.00 20.29 13.12
CA GLU A 37 23.88 21.15 13.50
C GLU A 37 24.34 22.45 14.18
N LYS A 38 25.31 22.35 15.10
CA LYS A 38 25.92 23.53 15.73
C LYS A 38 26.65 24.42 14.73
N ARG A 39 27.44 23.83 13.82
CA ARG A 39 28.25 24.58 12.85
C ARG A 39 27.39 25.37 11.86
N TYR A 40 26.33 24.75 11.36
CA TYR A 40 25.46 25.36 10.37
C TYR A 40 24.27 26.11 11.00
N ASN A 41 24.16 26.11 12.33
CA ASN A 41 23.06 26.71 13.10
C ASN A 41 21.67 26.25 12.62
N ILE A 42 21.52 24.94 12.39
CA ILE A 42 20.29 24.32 11.90
C ILE A 42 20.00 23.03 12.64
N LYS A 43 18.75 22.57 12.61
CA LYS A 43 18.39 21.19 12.96
C LYS A 43 18.16 20.39 11.70
N LEU A 44 18.94 19.34 11.49
CA LEU A 44 18.76 18.43 10.36
C LEU A 44 17.42 17.69 10.51
N GLY A 45 16.59 17.74 9.47
CA GLY A 45 15.26 17.13 9.44
C GLY A 45 15.28 15.59 9.40
N LYS A 46 14.11 15.01 9.09
CA LYS A 46 13.98 13.57 8.80
C LYS A 46 14.18 13.36 7.30
N PRO A 47 14.83 12.27 6.86
CA PRO A 47 14.85 11.93 5.44
C PRO A 47 13.41 11.75 4.92
N LEU A 48 13.15 12.22 3.71
CA LEU A 48 11.85 12.09 3.04
C LEU A 48 11.42 10.61 2.98
N PHE A 49 10.11 10.36 3.13
CA PHE A 49 9.47 9.03 3.03
C PHE A 49 9.79 8.00 4.12
N ILE A 50 10.33 8.41 5.27
CA ILE A 50 10.62 7.48 6.38
C ILE A 50 9.67 7.72 7.57
N PRO A 51 8.97 6.67 8.07
CA PRO A 51 8.09 6.76 9.23
C PRO A 51 8.78 7.36 10.45
N ALA A 52 8.04 8.12 11.27
CA ALA A 52 8.58 8.86 12.40
C ALA A 52 9.37 7.99 13.41
N GLN A 53 8.96 6.72 13.57
CA GLN A 53 9.58 5.76 14.48
C GLN A 53 10.99 5.32 14.08
N PHE A 54 11.38 5.42 12.81
CA PHE A 54 12.71 5.05 12.31
C PHE A 54 13.61 6.26 12.02
N ALA A 55 13.11 7.47 12.29
CA ALA A 55 13.71 8.71 11.83
C ALA A 55 15.14 8.95 12.35
N ALA A 56 15.42 8.59 13.61
CA ALA A 56 16.73 8.81 14.22
C ALA A 56 17.83 7.94 13.58
N LEU A 57 17.52 6.66 13.34
CA LEU A 57 18.41 5.72 12.66
C LEU A 57 18.64 6.17 11.21
N ALA A 58 17.55 6.45 10.48
CA ALA A 58 17.63 6.85 9.09
C ALA A 58 18.43 8.15 8.87
N LYS A 59 18.34 9.10 9.81
CA LYS A 59 19.16 10.32 9.81
C LYS A 59 20.66 10.00 9.94
N CYS A 60 21.02 9.07 10.83
CA CYS A 60 22.41 8.64 11.00
C CYS A 60 22.95 7.97 9.73
N PHE A 61 22.15 7.10 9.09
CA PHE A 61 22.51 6.47 7.80
C PHE A 61 22.72 7.51 6.70
N ASN A 62 21.78 8.44 6.55
CA ASN A 62 21.85 9.46 5.50
C ASN A 62 23.12 10.34 5.64
N VAL A 63 23.43 10.76 6.87
CA VAL A 63 24.62 11.58 7.18
C VAL A 63 25.90 10.79 6.94
N ALA A 64 26.00 9.57 7.47
CA ALA A 64 27.21 8.76 7.35
C ALA A 64 27.50 8.36 5.90
N ASP A 65 26.48 7.96 5.15
CA ASP A 65 26.64 7.58 3.74
C ASP A 65 27.04 8.76 2.87
N TYR A 66 26.52 9.97 3.13
CA TYR A 66 26.89 11.15 2.37
C TYR A 66 28.31 11.63 2.67
N ILE A 67 28.73 11.64 3.94
CA ILE A 67 30.12 11.96 4.32
C ILE A 67 31.08 10.94 3.70
N THR A 68 30.74 9.65 3.75
CA THR A 68 31.51 8.57 3.12
C THR A 68 31.59 8.77 1.61
N TYR A 69 30.48 9.11 0.95
CA TYR A 69 30.44 9.37 -0.49
C TYR A 69 31.33 10.54 -0.90
N LEU A 70 31.24 11.67 -0.20
CA LEU A 70 32.11 12.83 -0.45
C LEU A 70 33.59 12.47 -0.25
N TYR A 71 33.90 11.58 0.71
CA TYR A 71 35.26 11.18 0.98
C TYR A 71 35.81 10.32 -0.17
N LEU A 72 35.01 9.37 -0.66
CA LEU A 72 35.35 8.55 -1.84
C LEU A 72 35.57 9.39 -3.09
N ILE A 73 34.83 10.49 -3.28
CA ILE A 73 35.09 11.46 -4.35
C ILE A 73 36.42 12.18 -4.13
N LYS A 74 36.69 12.65 -2.90
CA LYS A 74 37.93 13.38 -2.56
C LYS A 74 39.18 12.56 -2.87
N ILE A 75 39.15 11.24 -2.63
CA ILE A 75 40.27 10.34 -2.91
C ILE A 75 40.28 9.80 -4.36
N GLY A 76 39.34 10.22 -5.21
CA GLY A 76 39.29 9.87 -6.63
C GLY A 76 38.68 8.50 -6.96
N LEU A 77 38.11 7.78 -5.99
CA LEU A 77 37.45 6.49 -6.23
C LEU A 77 36.07 6.63 -6.88
N LEU A 78 35.42 7.79 -6.74
CA LEU A 78 34.12 8.07 -7.34
C LEU A 78 34.13 9.42 -8.05
N LYS A 79 33.34 9.55 -9.12
CA LYS A 79 33.02 10.86 -9.71
C LYS A 79 31.79 11.44 -9.02
N PHE A 80 31.81 12.74 -8.77
CA PHE A 80 30.65 13.44 -8.23
C PHE A 80 29.49 13.35 -9.24
N ARG A 81 28.31 12.96 -8.76
CA ARG A 81 27.08 12.89 -9.55
C ARG A 81 25.94 13.38 -8.67
N GLU A 82 25.28 14.44 -9.11
CA GLU A 82 24.14 15.01 -8.39
C GLU A 82 22.96 14.02 -8.38
N ARG A 83 22.37 13.79 -7.20
CA ARG A 83 21.19 12.93 -7.05
C ARG A 83 19.93 13.75 -7.32
N ILE A 84 19.22 13.41 -8.39
CA ILE A 84 18.00 14.13 -8.83
C ILE A 84 16.80 13.83 -7.91
N TYR A 85 16.64 12.59 -7.45
CA TYR A 85 15.39 12.14 -6.80
C TYR A 85 15.47 11.90 -5.28
N ASN A 86 16.67 11.90 -4.70
CA ASN A 86 16.87 11.70 -3.27
C ASN A 86 18.09 12.52 -2.81
N LYS A 87 17.85 13.82 -2.59
CA LYS A 87 18.89 14.74 -2.10
C LYS A 87 19.22 14.37 -0.65
N PRO A 88 20.49 14.06 -0.33
CA PRO A 88 20.92 13.81 1.04
C PRO A 88 20.70 15.05 1.92
N LEU A 89 20.45 14.86 3.22
CA LEU A 89 20.20 15.97 4.17
C LEU A 89 21.37 16.97 4.19
N LEU A 90 22.59 16.45 4.08
CA LEU A 90 23.80 17.27 4.04
C LEU A 90 24.00 17.99 2.70
N TYR A 91 23.40 17.49 1.61
CA TYR A 91 23.43 18.18 0.32
C TYR A 91 22.57 19.45 0.36
N GLU A 92 21.42 19.42 1.04
CA GLU A 92 20.51 20.58 1.16
C GLU A 92 21.15 21.80 1.85
N ILE A 93 22.16 21.56 2.67
CA ILE A 93 22.85 22.60 3.45
C ILE A 93 24.22 22.96 2.84
N ASN A 94 24.49 22.52 1.61
CA ASN A 94 25.76 22.71 0.90
C ASN A 94 26.98 22.26 1.71
N TYR A 95 26.84 21.15 2.45
CA TYR A 95 27.90 20.64 3.32
C TYR A 95 29.16 20.27 2.53
N THR A 96 30.33 20.68 3.02
CA THR A 96 31.63 20.29 2.47
C THR A 96 32.50 19.54 3.49
N LEU A 97 33.38 18.66 2.99
CA LEU A 97 34.30 17.89 3.83
C LEU A 97 35.48 18.68 4.40
N LYS A 98 35.73 19.90 3.92
CA LYS A 98 36.93 20.67 4.32
C LYS A 98 36.96 20.93 5.82
N ASP A 99 35.77 21.08 6.41
CA ASP A 99 35.60 21.47 7.80
C ASP A 99 35.38 20.27 8.73
N GLU A 100 35.37 19.04 8.22
CA GLU A 100 35.11 17.84 9.02
C GLU A 100 36.39 17.22 9.58
N SER A 101 36.32 16.77 10.84
CA SER A 101 37.48 16.13 11.46
C SER A 101 37.75 14.75 10.84
N LYS A 102 39.03 14.39 10.67
CA LYS A 102 39.43 13.06 10.19
C LYS A 102 38.80 11.92 11.01
N PHE A 103 38.66 12.11 12.33
CA PHE A 103 38.00 11.17 13.21
C PHE A 103 36.52 10.96 12.84
N ASN A 104 35.76 12.03 12.62
CA ASN A 104 34.35 11.93 12.26
C ASN A 104 34.16 11.24 10.89
N ILE A 105 35.01 11.57 9.92
CA ILE A 105 35.03 10.88 8.62
C ILE A 105 35.27 9.37 8.80
N MET A 106 36.25 8.98 9.60
CA MET A 106 36.55 7.57 9.87
C MET A 106 35.39 6.85 10.55
N VAL A 107 34.72 7.48 11.51
CA VAL A 107 33.53 6.92 12.17
C VAL A 107 32.40 6.70 11.16
N CYS A 108 32.13 7.65 10.26
CA CYS A 108 31.11 7.50 9.21
C CYS A 108 31.44 6.36 8.24
N ILE A 109 32.70 6.25 7.80
CA ILE A 109 33.16 5.16 6.92
C ILE A 109 33.02 3.81 7.62
N LEU A 110 33.50 3.70 8.86
CA LEU A 110 33.42 2.49 9.65
C LEU A 110 31.96 2.05 9.81
N PHE A 111 31.06 2.98 10.13
CA PHE A 111 29.63 2.71 10.25
C PHE A 111 29.02 2.24 8.92
N SER A 112 29.27 2.92 7.80
CA SER A 112 28.72 2.56 6.49
C SER A 112 29.21 1.17 6.03
N ILE A 113 30.49 0.83 6.26
CA ILE A 113 31.03 -0.50 5.94
C ILE A 113 30.42 -1.57 6.86
N THR A 114 30.45 -1.35 8.18
CA THR A 114 29.93 -2.29 9.18
C THR A 114 28.46 -2.60 8.94
N HIS A 115 27.67 -1.59 8.59
CA HIS A 115 26.25 -1.77 8.28
C HIS A 115 26.02 -2.63 7.04
N ARG A 116 26.76 -2.39 5.95
CA ARG A 116 26.65 -3.18 4.72
C ARG A 116 27.07 -4.63 4.93
N ILE A 117 28.13 -4.86 5.71
CA ILE A 117 28.56 -6.21 6.09
C ILE A 117 27.45 -6.91 6.90
N ASN A 118 26.82 -6.22 7.85
CA ASN A 118 25.72 -6.80 8.63
C ASN A 118 24.50 -7.12 7.76
N ILE A 119 24.13 -6.27 6.80
CA ILE A 119 23.04 -6.57 5.86
C ILE A 119 23.40 -7.81 5.02
N ALA A 120 24.61 -7.85 4.46
CA ALA A 120 25.06 -8.98 3.66
C ALA A 120 25.09 -10.28 4.48
N ALA A 121 25.60 -10.22 5.72
CA ALA A 121 25.62 -11.36 6.64
C ALA A 121 24.20 -11.81 7.02
N PHE A 122 23.27 -10.87 7.24
CA PHE A 122 21.88 -11.20 7.55
C PHE A 122 21.19 -11.88 6.37
N ILE A 123 21.38 -11.38 5.14
CA ILE A 123 20.85 -11.99 3.91
C ILE A 123 21.45 -13.39 3.73
N PHE A 124 22.77 -13.52 3.89
CA PHE A 124 23.48 -14.80 3.73
C PHE A 124 23.04 -15.83 4.76
N LEU A 125 22.89 -15.44 6.03
CA LEU A 125 22.34 -16.31 7.06
C LEU A 125 20.91 -16.70 6.73
N ALA A 126 20.06 -15.73 6.38
CA ALA A 126 18.66 -16.00 6.08
C ALA A 126 18.48 -16.95 4.87
N TYR A 127 19.40 -16.87 3.90
CA TYR A 127 19.50 -17.82 2.80
C TYR A 127 19.91 -19.21 3.29
N ILE A 128 20.96 -19.32 4.09
CA ILE A 128 21.47 -20.63 4.55
C ILE A 128 20.55 -21.31 5.57
N THR A 129 19.92 -20.54 6.45
CA THR A 129 19.00 -21.07 7.47
C THR A 129 17.64 -21.43 6.87
N GLY A 130 17.40 -21.15 5.59
CA GLY A 130 16.10 -21.38 4.95
C GLY A 130 14.97 -20.51 5.53
N THR A 131 15.27 -19.51 6.36
CA THR A 131 14.25 -18.67 7.02
C THR A 131 13.51 -17.80 6.00
N ILE A 132 14.16 -17.44 4.89
CA ILE A 132 13.50 -16.81 3.74
C ILE A 132 12.49 -17.78 3.12
N GLN A 133 12.84 -19.06 3.00
CA GLN A 133 11.96 -20.10 2.46
C GLN A 133 10.79 -20.41 3.42
N GLU A 134 11.03 -20.44 4.73
CA GLU A 134 9.97 -20.59 5.73
C GLU A 134 9.02 -19.38 5.76
N ALA A 135 9.56 -18.16 5.73
CA ALA A 135 8.76 -16.94 5.63
C ALA A 135 7.98 -16.90 4.30
N TYR A 136 8.56 -17.37 3.21
CA TYR A 136 7.91 -17.54 1.91
C TYR A 136 6.77 -18.56 1.97
N LEU A 137 6.98 -19.74 2.58
CA LEU A 137 5.94 -20.76 2.76
C LEU A 137 4.79 -20.24 3.62
N LEU A 138 5.09 -19.51 4.71
CA LEU A 138 4.08 -18.87 5.55
C LEU A 138 3.32 -17.78 4.78
N PHE A 139 4.03 -16.97 3.99
CA PHE A 139 3.43 -15.95 3.14
C PHE A 139 2.49 -16.55 2.08
N ILE A 140 2.91 -17.59 1.35
CA ILE A 140 2.04 -18.28 0.39
C ILE A 140 0.82 -18.90 1.08
N LYS A 141 1.01 -19.58 2.21
CA LYS A 141 -0.11 -20.16 2.99
C LYS A 141 -1.10 -19.06 3.40
N SER A 142 -0.62 -17.90 3.82
CA SER A 142 -1.48 -16.76 4.18
C SER A 142 -2.20 -16.15 2.97
N LEU A 143 -1.54 -16.08 1.80
CA LEU A 143 -2.14 -15.60 0.56
C LEU A 143 -3.23 -16.54 0.06
N TYR A 144 -3.02 -17.86 0.11
CA TYR A 144 -4.03 -18.84 -0.25
C TYR A 144 -5.30 -18.67 0.59
N PHE A 145 -5.15 -18.56 1.92
CA PHE A 145 -6.27 -18.31 2.82
C PHE A 145 -6.97 -16.97 2.52
N THR A 146 -6.19 -15.92 2.27
CA THR A 146 -6.71 -14.58 1.92
C THR A 146 -7.50 -14.60 0.60
N ASN A 147 -6.98 -15.27 -0.43
CA ASN A 147 -7.64 -15.43 -1.72
C ASN A 147 -8.96 -16.18 -1.58
N PHE A 148 -8.99 -17.24 -0.76
CA PHE A 148 -10.20 -18.02 -0.50
C PHE A 148 -11.28 -17.19 0.22
N ILE A 149 -10.89 -16.37 1.20
CA ILE A 149 -11.79 -15.43 1.87
C ILE A 149 -12.35 -14.40 0.88
N LEU A 150 -11.49 -13.77 0.07
CA LEU A 150 -11.92 -12.78 -0.92
C LEU A 150 -12.93 -13.37 -1.91
N LEU A 151 -12.70 -14.62 -2.35
CA LEU A 151 -13.62 -15.34 -3.21
C LEU A 151 -14.96 -15.58 -2.51
N TYR A 152 -14.99 -16.10 -1.29
CA TYR A 152 -16.25 -16.33 -0.57
C TYR A 152 -17.03 -15.04 -0.30
N ILE A 153 -16.35 -13.96 0.08
CA ILE A 153 -16.97 -12.65 0.27
C ILE A 153 -17.58 -12.18 -1.05
N SER A 154 -16.85 -12.30 -2.17
CA SER A 154 -17.38 -11.94 -3.48
C SER A 154 -18.63 -12.76 -3.85
N LEU A 155 -18.58 -14.09 -3.68
CA LEU A 155 -19.70 -14.99 -3.96
C LEU A 155 -20.90 -14.69 -3.06
N SER A 156 -20.68 -14.32 -1.80
CA SER A 156 -21.73 -13.91 -0.87
C SER A 156 -22.46 -12.67 -1.37
N PHE A 157 -21.74 -11.66 -1.85
CA PHE A 157 -22.34 -10.47 -2.44
C PHE A 157 -23.11 -10.78 -3.74
N LEU A 158 -22.57 -11.66 -4.58
CA LEU A 158 -23.28 -12.13 -5.78
C LEU A 158 -24.58 -12.86 -5.41
N LEU A 159 -24.55 -13.73 -4.40
CA LEU A 159 -25.72 -14.44 -3.91
C LEU A 159 -26.78 -13.48 -3.36
N ILE A 160 -26.38 -12.51 -2.53
CA ILE A 160 -27.27 -11.45 -2.03
C ILE A 160 -27.94 -10.71 -3.19
N TYR A 161 -27.17 -10.33 -4.22
CA TYR A 161 -27.72 -9.71 -5.41
C TYR A 161 -28.77 -10.57 -6.11
N LEU A 162 -28.46 -11.86 -6.33
CA LEU A 162 -29.37 -12.79 -7.00
C LEU A 162 -30.66 -13.03 -6.21
N ILE A 163 -30.58 -13.17 -4.88
CA ILE A 163 -31.75 -13.37 -4.00
C ILE A 163 -32.65 -12.13 -3.99
N ILE A 164 -32.07 -10.94 -3.98
CA ILE A 164 -32.85 -9.69 -3.91
C ILE A 164 -33.46 -9.32 -5.27
N THR A 165 -32.84 -9.73 -6.38
CA THR A 165 -33.27 -9.37 -7.74
C THR A 165 -34.75 -9.69 -8.02
N PRO A 166 -35.30 -10.88 -7.67
CA PRO A 166 -36.73 -11.18 -7.77
C PRO A 166 -37.63 -10.18 -7.02
N ILE A 167 -37.20 -9.71 -5.85
CA ILE A 167 -37.96 -8.73 -5.05
C ILE A 167 -38.02 -7.40 -5.79
N ILE A 168 -36.90 -6.92 -6.33
CA ILE A 168 -36.87 -5.72 -7.17
C ILE A 168 -37.78 -5.89 -8.39
N LYS A 169 -37.69 -7.03 -9.07
CA LYS A 169 -38.47 -7.34 -10.29
C LYS A 169 -39.98 -7.35 -10.03
N ILE A 170 -40.43 -8.09 -9.03
CA ILE A 170 -41.86 -8.37 -8.82
C ILE A 170 -42.53 -7.22 -8.07
N LYS A 171 -41.85 -6.62 -7.09
CA LYS A 171 -42.46 -5.64 -6.19
C LYS A 171 -42.19 -4.21 -6.62
N ILE A 172 -40.93 -3.86 -6.84
CA ILE A 172 -40.53 -2.45 -7.01
C ILE A 172 -40.74 -2.02 -8.46
N LEU A 173 -40.27 -2.81 -9.43
CA LEU A 173 -40.43 -2.46 -10.83
C LEU A 173 -41.91 -2.43 -11.24
N LYS A 174 -42.71 -3.44 -10.85
CA LYS A 174 -44.16 -3.44 -11.15
C LYS A 174 -44.87 -2.23 -10.57
N LYS A 175 -44.51 -1.81 -9.34
CA LYS A 175 -45.07 -0.61 -8.71
C LYS A 175 -44.72 0.66 -9.49
N LEU A 176 -43.46 0.78 -9.94
CA LEU A 176 -43.02 1.91 -10.77
C LEU A 176 -43.74 1.94 -12.13
N GLU A 177 -43.96 0.78 -12.74
CA GLU A 177 -44.72 0.66 -13.99
C GLU A 177 -46.20 1.03 -13.80
N SER A 178 -46.84 0.53 -12.74
CA SER A 178 -48.29 0.71 -12.52
C SER A 178 -48.68 2.09 -11.97
N GLU A 179 -47.89 2.65 -11.05
CA GLU A 179 -48.23 3.91 -10.37
C GLU A 179 -47.63 5.15 -11.05
N TYR A 180 -46.49 5.00 -11.72
CA TYR A 180 -45.71 6.14 -12.25
C TYR A 180 -45.52 6.07 -13.78
N ASN A 181 -46.08 5.06 -14.46
CA ASN A 181 -45.91 4.79 -15.88
C ASN A 181 -44.42 4.72 -16.33
N ILE A 182 -43.50 4.37 -15.43
CA ILE A 182 -42.06 4.34 -15.76
C ILE A 182 -41.75 3.04 -16.52
N ILE A 183 -41.45 3.18 -17.82
CA ILE A 183 -41.03 2.07 -18.68
C ILE A 183 -39.51 2.10 -18.85
N ILE A 184 -38.81 1.04 -18.42
CA ILE A 184 -37.36 0.92 -18.60
C ILE A 184 -37.11 -0.08 -19.74
N LYS A 185 -36.76 0.45 -20.91
CA LYS A 185 -36.42 -0.37 -22.09
C LYS A 185 -35.15 -1.20 -21.81
N ASN A 186 -35.10 -2.39 -22.40
CA ASN A 186 -34.00 -3.36 -22.21
C ASN A 186 -32.64 -2.71 -22.51
N SER A 187 -31.72 -2.71 -21.54
CA SER A 187 -30.32 -2.38 -21.75
C SER A 187 -29.59 -3.63 -22.25
N PHE A 188 -28.97 -3.53 -23.43
CA PHE A 188 -28.31 -4.63 -24.17
C PHE A 188 -27.07 -5.26 -23.50
N ASN A 189 -26.84 -5.05 -22.20
CA ASN A 189 -25.67 -5.60 -21.50
C ASN A 189 -26.08 -6.64 -20.45
N PHE A 190 -25.64 -7.88 -20.67
CA PHE A 190 -25.91 -9.06 -19.84
C PHE A 190 -25.52 -8.90 -18.35
N ILE A 191 -24.58 -8.01 -18.04
CA ILE A 191 -24.12 -7.72 -16.67
C ILE A 191 -24.91 -6.56 -16.02
N TYR A 192 -25.52 -5.69 -16.83
CA TYR A 192 -26.24 -4.49 -16.38
C TYR A 192 -27.74 -4.68 -16.57
N ASN A 193 -28.34 -5.36 -15.59
CA ASN A 193 -29.78 -5.59 -15.58
C ASN A 193 -30.58 -4.30 -15.37
N ARG A 194 -31.71 -4.22 -16.05
CA ARG A 194 -32.82 -3.27 -15.81
C ARG A 194 -33.09 -3.04 -14.31
N TYR A 195 -33.03 -4.09 -13.50
CA TYR A 195 -33.29 -4.05 -12.05
C TYR A 195 -32.18 -3.35 -11.25
N PHE A 196 -30.92 -3.48 -11.66
CA PHE A 196 -29.81 -2.77 -11.03
C PHE A 196 -29.89 -1.27 -11.29
N TYR A 197 -30.33 -0.85 -12.48
CA TYR A 197 -30.58 0.55 -12.79
C TYR A 197 -31.69 1.14 -11.92
N VAL A 198 -32.81 0.41 -11.73
CA VAL A 198 -33.88 0.79 -10.79
C VAL A 198 -33.32 0.99 -9.39
N SER A 199 -32.58 -0.01 -8.88
CA SER A 199 -32.00 0.02 -7.54
C SER A 199 -31.02 1.20 -7.36
N ASN A 200 -30.17 1.47 -8.36
CA ASN A 200 -29.27 2.63 -8.34
C ASN A 200 -30.03 3.95 -8.35
N HIS A 201 -31.07 4.06 -9.18
CA HIS A 201 -31.87 5.28 -9.28
C HIS A 201 -32.54 5.62 -7.95
N ILE A 202 -33.22 4.64 -7.32
CA ILE A 202 -33.85 4.79 -6.00
C ILE A 202 -32.81 5.13 -4.93
N LYS A 203 -31.66 4.43 -4.90
CA LYS A 203 -30.57 4.74 -3.96
C LYS A 203 -30.10 6.18 -4.13
N ASP A 204 -29.79 6.62 -5.34
CA ASP A 204 -29.21 7.93 -5.56
C ASP A 204 -30.20 9.06 -5.24
N LEU A 205 -31.49 8.89 -5.57
CA LEU A 205 -32.56 9.79 -5.16
C LEU A 205 -32.63 9.90 -3.64
N TYR A 206 -32.64 8.78 -2.92
CA TYR A 206 -32.65 8.76 -1.45
C TYR A 206 -31.45 9.50 -0.85
N LEU A 207 -30.24 9.23 -1.34
CA LEU A 207 -29.01 9.87 -0.85
C LEU A 207 -29.00 11.38 -1.12
N SER A 208 -29.58 11.80 -2.24
CA SER A 208 -29.69 13.21 -2.61
C SER A 208 -30.68 13.96 -1.71
N GLU A 209 -31.85 13.38 -1.42
CA GLU A 209 -32.84 13.99 -0.52
C GLU A 209 -32.32 14.09 0.92
N LYS A 210 -31.42 13.18 1.32
CA LYS A 210 -30.75 13.22 2.62
C LYS A 210 -29.55 14.16 2.65
N ASN A 211 -29.25 14.89 1.58
CA ASN A 211 -28.08 15.77 1.44
C ASN A 211 -26.74 15.08 1.72
N ILE A 212 -26.66 13.76 1.57
CA ILE A 212 -25.43 12.99 1.81
C ILE A 212 -24.45 13.19 0.65
N PHE A 213 -24.97 13.32 -0.58
CA PHE A 213 -24.18 13.64 -1.78
C PHE A 213 -24.94 14.60 -2.70
N LYS A 214 -24.21 15.51 -3.38
CA LYS A 214 -24.77 16.27 -4.51
C LYS A 214 -24.88 15.35 -5.73
N LEU A 215 -26.09 15.20 -6.27
CA LEU A 215 -26.31 14.54 -7.56
C LEU A 215 -25.52 15.27 -8.66
N LYS A 216 -24.49 14.63 -9.23
CA LYS A 216 -23.94 15.05 -10.51
C LYS A 216 -24.98 14.71 -11.59
N LYS A 217 -25.80 15.69 -11.97
CA LYS A 217 -26.92 15.59 -12.95
C LYS A 217 -26.55 15.10 -14.37
N GLY A 218 -25.35 14.57 -14.61
CA GLY A 218 -24.85 14.24 -15.96
C GLY A 218 -24.57 12.77 -16.28
N ASN A 219 -24.59 11.85 -15.30
CA ASN A 219 -24.10 10.47 -15.52
C ASN A 219 -25.18 9.37 -15.56
N TYR A 220 -26.46 9.72 -15.56
CA TYR A 220 -27.51 8.74 -15.84
C TYR A 220 -27.57 8.49 -17.33
N ILE A 221 -26.83 7.48 -17.80
CA ILE A 221 -27.18 6.80 -19.04
C ILE A 221 -28.57 6.22 -18.78
N LEU A 222 -29.51 6.67 -19.60
CA LEU A 222 -30.97 6.65 -19.42
C LEU A 222 -31.48 7.82 -18.56
N LYS A 223 -31.60 9.01 -19.20
CA LYS A 223 -32.96 9.54 -19.39
C LYS A 223 -33.82 8.35 -19.85
N SER A 224 -34.36 7.55 -18.93
CA SER A 224 -35.53 6.75 -19.27
C SER A 224 -36.52 7.80 -19.76
N GLU A 225 -36.84 7.72 -21.05
CA GLU A 225 -37.74 8.64 -21.72
C GLU A 225 -38.90 8.94 -20.77
N LEU A 226 -38.91 10.20 -20.34
CA LEU A 226 -39.75 10.72 -19.28
C LEU A 226 -41.19 10.30 -19.53
N THR A 227 -41.82 9.64 -18.56
CA THR A 227 -43.21 9.96 -18.29
C THR A 227 -43.24 11.20 -17.39
N GLU A 228 -44.21 12.06 -17.66
CA GLU A 228 -44.34 13.45 -17.22
C GLU A 228 -44.48 13.65 -15.70
N ILE A 229 -44.34 12.59 -14.91
CA ILE A 229 -44.61 12.56 -13.47
C ILE A 229 -43.29 12.36 -12.71
N GLN A 230 -42.92 13.34 -11.89
CA GLN A 230 -41.75 13.25 -11.01
C GLN A 230 -41.95 12.15 -9.96
N TYR A 231 -41.23 11.04 -10.10
CA TYR A 231 -41.10 10.05 -9.03
C TYR A 231 -40.37 10.69 -7.82
N SER A 232 -40.99 10.58 -6.64
CA SER A 232 -40.46 11.11 -5.39
C SER A 232 -40.21 9.97 -4.40
N ILE A 233 -39.03 9.96 -3.75
CA ILE A 233 -38.69 8.90 -2.78
C ILE A 233 -39.63 8.93 -1.56
N LYS A 234 -40.30 10.07 -1.31
CA LYS A 234 -41.25 10.25 -0.21
C LYS A 234 -42.43 9.29 -0.27
N ASN A 235 -42.78 8.82 -1.47
CA ASN A 235 -43.87 7.88 -1.71
C ASN A 235 -43.41 6.40 -1.68
N GLU A 236 -42.12 6.16 -1.42
CA GLU A 236 -41.55 4.82 -1.35
C GLU A 236 -41.40 4.33 0.09
N SER A 237 -41.65 3.04 0.31
CA SER A 237 -41.48 2.47 1.65
C SER A 237 -39.99 2.39 2.00
N LYS A 238 -39.63 2.69 3.27
CA LYS A 238 -38.25 2.56 3.77
C LYS A 238 -37.65 1.19 3.47
N PHE A 239 -38.46 0.14 3.58
CA PHE A 239 -38.05 -1.22 3.25
C PHE A 239 -37.61 -1.39 1.79
N ASN A 240 -38.42 -0.90 0.83
CA ASN A 240 -38.08 -0.97 -0.60
C ASN A 240 -36.82 -0.16 -0.92
N ILE A 241 -36.68 1.02 -0.30
CA ILE A 241 -35.47 1.84 -0.43
C ILE A 241 -34.24 1.06 0.04
N TYR A 242 -34.26 0.48 1.25
CA TYR A 242 -33.12 -0.28 1.76
C TYR A 242 -32.79 -1.51 0.93
N ILE A 243 -33.81 -2.22 0.41
CA ILE A 243 -33.59 -3.34 -0.50
C ILE A 243 -32.90 -2.89 -1.79
N CYS A 244 -33.32 -1.78 -2.39
CA CYS A 244 -32.65 -1.19 -3.55
C CYS A 244 -31.20 -0.79 -3.23
N ILE A 245 -30.95 -0.22 -2.05
CA ILE A 245 -29.60 0.14 -1.60
C ILE A 245 -28.72 -1.12 -1.51
N ILE A 246 -29.18 -2.15 -0.81
CA ILE A 246 -28.44 -3.42 -0.66
C ILE A 246 -28.18 -4.05 -2.03
N HIS A 247 -29.19 -4.11 -2.89
CA HIS A 247 -29.09 -4.66 -4.25
C HIS A 247 -28.08 -3.91 -5.12
N SER A 248 -28.05 -2.58 -5.02
CA SER A 248 -27.12 -1.76 -5.81
C SER A 248 -25.68 -1.84 -5.31
N TYR A 249 -25.46 -1.96 -4.00
CA TYR A 249 -24.13 -2.10 -3.43
C TYR A 249 -23.57 -3.51 -3.56
N SER A 250 -24.40 -4.55 -3.49
CA SER A 250 -23.94 -5.93 -3.59
C SER A 250 -23.21 -6.21 -4.91
N VAL A 251 -23.70 -5.72 -6.04
CA VAL A 251 -22.97 -5.85 -7.33
C VAL A 251 -21.66 -5.08 -7.33
N ARG A 252 -21.65 -3.85 -6.80
CA ARG A 252 -20.44 -3.02 -6.75
C ARG A 252 -19.37 -3.66 -5.88
N LEU A 253 -19.77 -4.16 -4.70
CA LEU A 253 -18.88 -4.86 -3.79
C LEU A 253 -18.41 -6.18 -4.40
N PHE A 254 -19.28 -6.97 -5.04
CA PHE A 254 -18.87 -8.14 -5.82
C PHE A 254 -17.78 -7.79 -6.84
N ALA A 255 -17.99 -6.75 -7.66
CA ALA A 255 -17.02 -6.31 -8.66
C ALA A 255 -15.69 -5.84 -8.06
N ILE A 256 -15.73 -5.14 -6.92
CA ILE A 256 -14.52 -4.71 -6.20
C ILE A 256 -13.75 -5.92 -5.65
N PHE A 257 -14.44 -6.82 -4.95
CA PHE A 257 -13.80 -7.98 -4.33
C PHE A 257 -13.30 -8.98 -5.35
N ILE A 258 -14.00 -9.19 -6.48
CA ILE A 258 -13.51 -10.05 -7.55
C ILE A 258 -12.29 -9.44 -8.25
N PHE A 259 -12.25 -8.11 -8.43
CA PHE A 259 -11.08 -7.43 -8.98
C PHE A 259 -9.87 -7.56 -8.05
N ILE A 260 -10.06 -7.35 -6.73
CA ILE A 260 -9.02 -7.54 -5.72
C ILE A 260 -8.55 -9.00 -5.69
N PHE A 261 -9.47 -9.96 -5.79
CA PHE A 261 -9.16 -11.39 -5.86
C PHE A 261 -8.31 -11.74 -7.09
N ILE A 262 -8.68 -11.25 -8.28
CA ILE A 262 -7.91 -11.48 -9.51
C ILE A 262 -6.50 -10.88 -9.38
N PHE A 263 -6.39 -9.66 -8.84
CA PHE A 263 -5.09 -9.03 -8.59
C PHE A 263 -4.25 -9.82 -7.59
N ALA A 264 -4.86 -10.24 -6.48
CA ALA A 264 -4.18 -11.03 -5.45
C ALA A 264 -3.68 -12.37 -6.01
N ILE A 265 -4.49 -13.07 -6.81
CA ILE A 265 -4.06 -14.28 -7.53
C ILE A 265 -2.91 -13.98 -8.48
N SER A 266 -2.98 -12.90 -9.26
CA SER A 266 -1.92 -12.55 -10.22
C SER A 266 -0.58 -12.30 -9.52
N VAL A 267 -0.59 -11.56 -8.41
CA VAL A 267 0.59 -11.39 -7.55
C VAL A 267 1.06 -12.73 -6.97
N THR A 268 0.13 -13.61 -6.58
CA THR A 268 0.48 -14.95 -6.08
C THR A 268 1.16 -15.79 -7.16
N LEU A 269 0.67 -15.73 -8.41
CA LEU A 269 1.21 -16.44 -9.58
C LEU A 269 2.55 -15.88 -10.03
N ASP A 270 2.71 -14.55 -10.08
CA ASP A 270 3.98 -13.90 -10.44
C ASP A 270 5.07 -14.23 -9.41
N ILE A 271 4.73 -14.23 -8.13
CA ILE A 271 5.66 -14.60 -7.05
C ILE A 271 5.95 -16.11 -7.08
N ALA A 272 4.94 -16.96 -7.27
CA ALA A 272 5.15 -18.39 -7.43
C ALA A 272 5.96 -18.74 -8.69
N TYR A 273 5.91 -17.94 -9.74
CA TYR A 273 6.75 -18.13 -10.93
C TYR A 273 8.22 -17.72 -10.68
N ILE A 274 8.45 -16.68 -9.86
CA ILE A 274 9.81 -16.21 -9.52
C ILE A 274 10.48 -17.13 -8.46
N PHE A 275 9.70 -17.71 -7.55
CA PHE A 275 10.21 -18.43 -6.37
C PHE A 275 9.75 -19.90 -6.26
N GLY A 276 8.82 -20.34 -7.11
CA GLY A 276 8.37 -21.73 -7.20
C GLY A 276 9.26 -22.52 -8.15
N ASP A 277 9.92 -23.52 -7.61
CA ASP A 277 10.75 -24.55 -8.24
C ASP A 277 11.73 -24.10 -9.33
N LYS A 278 12.95 -23.83 -8.88
CA LYS A 278 14.07 -24.74 -9.17
C LYS A 278 14.29 -25.68 -7.98
#